data_AF-A0A821GNV6-F1
#
_entry.id   AF-A0A821GNV6-F1
#
_cell.length_a   1.000
_cell.length_b   1.000
_cell.length_c   1.000
_cell.angle_alpha   90.00
_cell.angle_beta   90.00
_cell.angle_gamma   90.00
#
_symmetry.space_group_name_H-M   'P 1'
#
loop_
_entity.id
_entity.type
_entity.pdbx_description
1 polymer ?
#
loop_
_entity_poly.entity_id
_entity_poly.type
_entity_poly.pdbx_seq_one_letter_code
_entity_poly.pdbx_strand_id
1 'polypeptide(L)' 'MLACNSIVGAQKEHLQTSLEIVQRSYSHDLKNLILHFLLPSNTLKTKSINDCMPMIGARFYAHIDNLHVRGDILENELAK' A
#
# COMPACT_ATOMS: atom_id res chain seq x y z
N MET A 1 5.43 -5.31 -10.10
CA MET A 1 4.50 -5.27 -8.96
C MET A 1 5.11 -5.98 -7.77
N LEU A 2 5.40 -5.25 -6.68
CA LEU A 2 6.04 -5.80 -5.47
C LEU A 2 5.23 -6.96 -4.86
N ALA A 3 3.91 -6.85 -4.82
CA ALA A 3 3.03 -7.88 -4.27
C ALA A 3 3.09 -9.24 -5.02
N CYS A 4 3.58 -9.26 -6.26
CA CYS A 4 3.76 -10.49 -7.04
C CYS A 4 5.25 -10.85 -7.22
N ASN A 5 6.17 -10.11 -6.60
CA ASN A 5 7.62 -10.20 -6.84
C ASN A 5 8.00 -10.29 -8.34
N SER A 6 7.24 -9.59 -9.19
CA SER A 6 7.37 -9.69 -10.65
C SER A 6 7.05 -8.35 -11.30
N ILE A 7 7.96 -7.84 -12.12
CA ILE A 7 7.77 -6.58 -12.86
C ILE A 7 6.66 -6.74 -13.90
N VAL A 8 6.58 -7.90 -14.55
CA VAL A 8 5.61 -8.25 -15.59
C VAL A 8 4.16 -8.18 -15.09
N GLY A 9 3.92 -8.44 -13.80
CA GLY A 9 2.58 -8.40 -13.23
C GLY A 9 1.88 -7.03 -13.25
N ALA A 10 2.60 -5.95 -13.56
CA ALA A 10 1.99 -4.62 -13.76
C ALA A 10 1.53 -4.36 -15.21
N GLN A 11 1.86 -5.25 -16.15
CA GLN A 11 1.44 -5.12 -17.55
C GLN A 11 -0.05 -5.41 -17.69
N LYS A 12 -0.74 -4.70 -18.60
CA LYS A 12 -2.20 -4.82 -18.78
C LYS A 12 -2.65 -6.26 -19.03
N GLU A 13 -1.87 -7.03 -19.78
CA GLU A 13 -2.13 -8.44 -20.12
C GLU A 13 -2.13 -9.37 -18.91
N HIS A 14 -1.26 -9.09 -17.93
CA HIS A 14 -1.05 -9.92 -16.74
C HIS A 14 -1.69 -9.35 -15.48
N LEU A 15 -2.32 -8.18 -15.58
CA LEU A 15 -2.85 -7.43 -14.45
C LEU A 15 -3.96 -8.21 -13.75
N GLN A 16 -4.88 -8.81 -14.50
CA GLN A 16 -6.00 -9.56 -13.94
C GLN A 16 -5.52 -10.75 -13.11
N THR A 17 -4.62 -11.57 -13.67
CA THR A 17 -4.00 -12.70 -12.95
C THR A 17 -3.23 -12.23 -11.71
N SER A 18 -2.51 -11.12 -11.83
CA SER A 18 -1.73 -10.56 -10.71
C SER A 18 -2.65 -10.09 -9.58
N LEU A 19 -3.80 -9.49 -9.89
CA LEU A 19 -4.79 -9.06 -8.90
C LEU A 19 -5.45 -10.25 -8.19
N GLU A 20 -5.66 -11.37 -8.87
CA GLU A 20 -6.16 -12.60 -8.25
C GLU A 20 -5.16 -13.18 -7.25
N ILE A 21 -3.86 -13.15 -7.58
CA ILE A 21 -2.79 -13.51 -6.64
C ILE A 21 -2.81 -12.58 -5.43
N VAL A 22 -2.89 -11.26 -5.66
CA VAL A 22 -2.94 -10.27 -4.58
C VAL A 22 -4.14 -10.51 -3.65
N GLN A 23 -5.31 -10.78 -4.22
CA GLN A 23 -6.53 -11.03 -3.44
C GLN A 23 -6.41 -12.27 -2.53
N ARG A 24 -5.68 -13.30 -2.96
CA ARG A 24 -5.51 -14.54 -2.20
C ARG A 24 -4.42 -14.42 -1.12
N SER A 25 -3.40 -13.61 -1.36
CA SER A 25 -2.21 -13.52 -0.51
C SER A 25 -2.18 -12.33 0.43
N TYR A 26 -3.01 -11.31 0.20
CA TYR A 26 -2.98 -10.03 0.93
C TYR A 26 -4.39 -9.52 1.26
N SER A 27 -4.45 -8.39 1.97
CA SER A 27 -5.72 -7.77 2.32
C SER A 27 -6.46 -7.21 1.11
N HIS A 28 -7.79 -7.16 1.24
CA HIS A 28 -8.66 -6.55 0.25
C HIS A 28 -8.33 -5.07 0.01
N ASP A 29 -7.93 -4.35 1.07
CA ASP A 29 -7.49 -2.95 0.98
C ASP A 29 -6.29 -2.78 0.05
N LEU A 30 -5.32 -3.71 0.07
CA LEU A 30 -4.16 -3.64 -0.81
C LEU A 30 -4.58 -3.81 -2.28
N LYS A 31 -5.46 -4.76 -2.56
CA LYS A 31 -6.01 -4.95 -3.91
C LYS A 31 -6.71 -3.68 -4.39
N ASN A 32 -7.55 -3.09 -3.54
CA ASN A 32 -8.31 -1.89 -3.88
C ASN A 32 -7.42 -0.67 -4.06
N LEU A 33 -6.34 -0.56 -3.29
CA LEU A 33 -5.32 0.47 -3.44
C LEU A 33 -4.61 0.34 -4.80
N ILE A 34 -4.19 -0.87 -5.17
CA ILE A 34 -3.56 -1.15 -6.46
C ILE A 34 -4.52 -0.81 -7.61
N LEU A 35 -5.78 -1.26 -7.53
CA LEU A 35 -6.81 -0.95 -8.51
C LEU A 35 -7.06 0.55 -8.62
N HIS A 36 -7.14 1.25 -7.48
CA HIS A 36 -7.35 2.68 -7.44
C HIS A 36 -6.25 3.43 -8.21
N PHE A 37 -4.97 3.04 -8.12
CA PHE A 37 -3.90 3.74 -8.84
C PHE A 37 -3.71 3.28 -10.28
N LEU A 38 -3.98 2.01 -10.60
CA LEU A 38 -3.75 1.48 -11.96
C LEU A 38 -4.92 1.74 -12.92
N LEU A 39 -6.15 1.76 -12.42
CA LEU A 39 -7.30 1.99 -13.29
C LEU A 39 -7.49 3.49 -13.55
N PRO A 40 -7.77 3.88 -14.82
CA PRO A 40 -8.19 5.23 -15.14
C PRO A 40 -9.35 5.65 -14.25
N SER A 41 -9.39 6.92 -13.85
CA SER A 41 -10.58 7.43 -13.16
C SER A 41 -11.74 7.39 -14.17
N ASN A 42 -12.77 6.58 -13.91
CA ASN A 42 -14.02 6.62 -14.67
C ASN A 42 -14.81 7.92 -14.43
N THR A 43 -14.33 8.76 -13.52
CA THR A 43 -14.91 10.07 -13.20
C THR A 43 -13.95 11.17 -13.64
N LEU A 44 -14.47 12.33 -14.04
CA LEU A 44 -13.67 13.53 -14.36
C LEU A 44 -12.83 14.05 -13.18
N LYS A 45 -12.90 13.42 -12.00
CA LYS A 45 -12.08 13.77 -10.84
C LYS A 45 -10.68 13.19 -10.97
N THR A 46 -9.71 14.06 -10.78
CA THR A 46 -8.32 13.71 -10.50
C THR A 46 -8.24 12.89 -9.21
N LYS A 47 -7.44 11.82 -9.21
CA LYS A 47 -7.20 11.02 -8.00
C LYS A 47 -6.41 11.86 -7.00
N SER A 48 -6.84 11.88 -5.75
CA SER A 48 -6.15 12.53 -4.65
C SER A 48 -5.45 11.48 -3.78
N ILE A 49 -4.32 11.86 -3.17
CA ILE A 49 -3.68 11.01 -2.15
C ILE A 49 -4.62 10.75 -0.97
N ASN A 50 -5.53 11.69 -0.67
CA ASN A 50 -6.48 11.51 0.42
C ASN A 50 -7.50 10.38 0.16
N ASP A 51 -7.72 10.01 -1.10
CA ASP A 51 -8.65 8.93 -1.48
C ASP A 51 -8.17 7.57 -0.98
N CYS A 52 -6.88 7.42 -0.68
CA CYS A 52 -6.32 6.17 -0.18
C CYS A 52 -6.40 6.02 1.35
N MET A 53 -6.67 7.12 2.08
CA MET A 53 -6.68 7.12 3.55
C MET A 53 -7.60 6.04 4.15
N PRO A 54 -8.81 5.77 3.64
CA PRO A 54 -9.67 4.71 4.19
C PRO A 54 -9.05 3.31 4.06
N MET A 55 -8.32 3.03 2.97
CA MET A 55 -7.68 1.73 2.73
C MET A 55 -6.40 1.56 3.56
N ILE A 56 -5.74 2.66 3.93
CA ILE A 56 -4.63 2.63 4.89
C ILE A 56 -5.18 2.45 6.31
N GLY A 57 -6.18 3.24 6.69
CA GLY A 57 -6.91 3.14 7.95
C GLY A 57 -5.97 3.08 9.17
N ALA A 58 -6.26 2.15 10.08
CA ALA A 58 -5.53 1.99 11.34
C ALA A 58 -4.04 1.67 11.18
N ARG A 59 -3.59 1.22 9.99
CA ARG A 59 -2.18 0.91 9.72
C ARG A 59 -1.29 2.16 9.83
N PHE A 60 -1.86 3.34 9.61
CA PHE A 60 -1.17 4.61 9.79
C PHE A 60 -0.69 4.78 11.24
N TYR A 61 -1.55 4.49 12.22
CA TYR A 61 -1.19 4.59 13.64
C TYR A 61 -0.16 3.54 14.05
N ALA A 62 -0.27 2.31 13.55
CA ALA A 62 0.76 1.30 13.77
C ALA A 62 2.13 1.76 13.23
N HIS A 63 2.15 2.47 12.10
CA HIS A 63 3.41 3.01 11.57
C HIS A 63 3.98 4.13 12.44
N ILE A 64 3.14 5.06 12.91
CA ILE A 64 3.55 6.12 13.85
C ILE A 64 4.14 5.52 15.12
N ASP A 65 3.48 4.52 15.70
CA ASP A 65 3.94 3.84 16.91
C ASP A 65 5.33 3.22 16.71
N ASN A 66 5.53 2.50 15.60
CA ASN A 66 6.85 1.95 15.26
C ASN A 66 7.93 3.04 15.09
N LEU A 67 7.58 4.22 14.56
CA LEU A 67 8.52 5.34 14.44
C LEU A 67 8.88 5.92 15.80
N HIS A 68 7.93 6.02 16.73
CA HIS A 68 8.20 6.46 18.10
C HIS A 68 9.11 5.48 18.83
N VAL A 69 8.78 4.18 18.80
CA VAL A 69 9.62 3.14 19.40
C VAL A 69 11.03 3.16 18.84
N ARG A 70 11.18 3.37 17.53
CA ARG A 70 12.49 3.51 16.90
C ARG A 70 13.23 4.77 17.39
N GLY A 71 12.52 5.87 17.60
CA GLY A 71 13.07 7.09 18.19
C GLY A 71 13.65 6.82 19.57
N ASP A 72 12.87 6.19 20.45
CA ASP A 72 13.28 5.86 21.83
C ASP A 72 14.53 4.98 21.85
N ILE A 73 14.63 4.00 20.93
CA ILE A 73 15.82 3.16 20.79
C ILE A 73 17.05 4.01 20.44
N LEU A 74 16.94 4.90 19.46
CA LEU A 74 18.05 5.75 19.02
C LEU A 74 18.46 6.75 20.11
N GLU A 75 17.50 7.32 20.83
CA GLU A 75 17.78 8.21 21.96
C GLU A 75 18.51 7.47 23.09
N ASN A 76 18.10 6.24 23.40
CA ASN A 76 18.77 5.40 24.39
C ASN A 76 20.17 4.94 23.93
N GLU A 77 20.39 4.73 22.64
CA GLU A 77 21.71 4.46 22.10
C GLU A 77 22.63 5.68 22.17
N LEU A 78 22.10 6.88 21.93
CA LEU A 78 22.85 8.13 22.00
C LEU A 78 23.19 8.54 23.44
N ALA A 79 22.35 8.16 24.41
CA ALA A 79 22.55 8.47 25.82
C ALA A 79 23.60 7.56 26.52
N LYS A 80 24.11 6.52 25.84
CA LYS A 80 25.18 5.64 26.31
C LYS A 80 26.56 6.19 25.97
#